data_AF-A0A944DYP8-F1
#
_entry.id   AF-A0A944DYP8-F1
#
_cell.length_a   1.000
_cell.length_b   1.000
_cell.length_c   1.000
_cell.angle_alpha   90.00
_cell.angle_beta   90.00
_cell.angle_gamma   90.00
#
_symmetry.space_group_name_H-M   'P 1'
#
loop_
_entity.id
_entity.type
_entity.pdbx_description
1 polymer ?
#
loop_
_entity_poly.entity_id
_entity_poly.type
_entity_poly.pdbx_seq_one_letter_code
_entity_poly.pdbx_strand_id
1 'polypeptide(L)'
;MCAAAVCAGAAAWLITGQDQGLRRARLLLADGGAVAGPPWWSWERVLLAVRPRREWLCLPAALVVAVLGKSVVPLVVGAVAVPLVRRRLQARQRRSEKDHRAEGVVALCGAVAGELRAGLQPGQALLFGARETKALGEGEAAVLAAARFGGDVADALRAAARQPGAEGLAGLAACWRVAVDSGAGLAAGLDRLEAALRAERDQRKDLASQLAGAWSTVMLLALLPVAGLGMGWALGADPLAVLFHTSGGIACLVAGGLLEAAGLFWAGRIVRAGEEA
;
A
#
# COMPACT_ATOMS: atom_id res chain seq x y z
N MET A 1 -32.06 24.76 4.28
CA MET A 1 -31.45 23.46 4.62
C MET A 1 -30.50 22.92 3.53
N CYS A 2 -30.62 23.32 2.26
CA CYS A 2 -29.67 22.97 1.19
C CYS A 2 -28.26 23.59 1.33
N ALA A 3 -28.10 24.72 2.05
CA ALA A 3 -26.80 25.36 2.25
C ALA A 3 -25.86 24.56 3.18
N ALA A 4 -26.39 23.85 4.18
CA ALA A 4 -25.56 23.15 5.16
C ALA A 4 -24.87 21.89 4.58
N ALA A 5 -25.52 21.19 3.65
CA ALA A 5 -24.96 20.00 3.01
C ALA A 5 -23.88 20.34 1.98
N VAL A 6 -24.05 21.45 1.24
CA VAL A 6 -23.05 21.95 0.28
C VAL A 6 -21.84 22.56 1.02
N CYS A 7 -22.06 23.25 2.15
CA CYS A 7 -20.97 23.77 2.99
C CYS A 7 -20.15 22.65 3.66
N ALA A 8 -20.75 21.52 4.04
CA ALA A 8 -20.02 20.38 4.61
C ALA A 8 -19.14 19.66 3.56
N GLY A 9 -19.64 19.52 2.32
CA GLY A 9 -18.85 18.96 1.21
C GLY A 9 -17.71 19.89 0.76
N ALA A 10 -17.96 21.20 0.70
CA ALA A 10 -16.96 22.21 0.35
C ALA A 10 -15.88 22.38 1.44
N ALA A 11 -16.26 22.32 2.72
CA ALA A 11 -15.30 22.37 3.84
C ALA A 11 -14.40 21.12 3.86
N ALA A 12 -14.95 19.93 3.60
CA ALA A 12 -14.15 18.71 3.48
C ALA A 12 -13.15 18.79 2.30
N TRP A 13 -13.56 19.37 1.17
CA TRP A 13 -12.70 19.51 -0.01
C TRP A 13 -11.60 20.57 0.19
N LEU A 14 -11.92 21.72 0.80
CA LEU A 14 -10.96 22.79 1.13
C LEU A 14 -9.91 22.35 2.17
N ILE A 15 -10.29 21.52 3.14
CA ILE A 15 -9.35 20.96 4.12
C ILE A 15 -8.38 19.96 3.45
N THR A 16 -8.84 19.16 2.49
CA THR A 16 -7.94 18.27 1.72
C THR A 16 -6.97 18.99 0.79
N GLY A 17 -7.30 20.22 0.36
CA GLY A 17 -6.42 21.06 -0.46
C GLY A 17 -5.32 21.79 0.33
N GLN A 18 -5.62 22.21 1.57
CA GLN A 18 -4.67 22.96 2.42
C GLN A 18 -3.46 22.14 2.89
N ASP A 19 -3.61 20.83 3.05
CA ASP A 19 -2.53 19.95 3.52
C ASP A 19 -1.36 19.80 2.52
N GLN A 20 -1.60 20.05 1.23
CA GLN A 20 -0.52 20.12 0.24
C GLN A 20 0.33 21.40 0.41
N GLY A 21 -0.30 22.51 0.82
CA GLY A 21 0.38 23.78 1.12
C GLY A 21 1.24 23.70 2.38
N LEU A 22 0.75 23.04 3.43
CA LEU A 22 1.47 22.84 4.69
C LEU A 22 2.71 21.95 4.53
N ARG A 23 2.72 20.99 3.58
CA ARG A 23 3.90 20.19 3.23
C ARG A 23 5.01 21.02 2.59
N ARG A 24 4.67 21.96 1.69
CA ARG A 24 5.66 22.89 1.10
C ARG A 24 6.18 23.89 2.14
N ALA A 25 5.32 24.40 3.02
CA ALA A 25 5.73 25.29 4.11
C ALA A 25 6.63 24.60 5.15
N ARG A 26 6.37 23.32 5.48
CA ARG A 26 7.23 22.54 6.39
C ARG A 26 8.60 22.20 5.81
N LEU A 27 8.69 21.98 4.49
CA LEU A 27 9.99 21.74 3.84
C LEU A 27 10.85 23.02 3.80
N LEU A 28 10.22 24.20 3.84
CA LEU A 28 10.92 25.49 3.93
C LEU A 28 11.29 25.88 5.38
N LEU A 29 10.58 25.34 6.38
CA LEU A 29 10.84 25.62 7.81
C LEU A 29 11.70 24.54 8.51
N ALA A 30 11.94 23.40 7.87
CA ALA A 30 12.76 22.31 8.42
C ALA A 30 14.28 22.57 8.32
N ASP A 31 14.70 23.71 7.77
CA ASP A 31 16.11 24.12 7.68
C ASP A 31 16.58 24.94 8.91
N GLY A 32 15.75 25.04 9.96
CA GLY A 32 16.05 25.80 11.18
C GLY A 32 16.29 24.93 12.40
N GLY A 33 17.54 24.51 12.62
CA GLY A 33 18.18 24.14 13.90
C GLY A 33 17.34 23.47 15.00
N ALA A 34 17.48 22.14 15.13
CA ALA A 34 16.93 21.37 16.25
C ALA A 34 17.67 21.66 17.56
N VAL A 35 16.95 22.20 18.56
CA VAL A 35 17.39 22.28 19.97
C VAL A 35 16.83 21.07 20.71
N ALA A 36 17.71 20.32 21.39
CA ALA A 36 17.39 19.13 22.16
C ALA A 36 16.59 19.46 23.44
N GLY A 37 15.48 18.73 23.68
CA GLY A 37 14.69 18.75 24.91
C GLY A 37 14.62 17.38 25.60
N PRO A 38 14.36 17.31 26.92
CA PRO A 38 14.67 16.15 27.78
C PRO A 38 13.57 15.07 27.88
N PRO A 39 13.85 13.91 28.51
CA PRO A 39 13.18 12.65 28.21
C PRO A 39 12.27 12.17 29.36
N TRP A 40 10.97 12.42 29.27
CA TRP A 40 9.98 11.63 29.99
C TRP A 40 8.59 11.92 29.45
N TRP A 41 7.84 10.84 29.22
CA TRP A 41 6.44 10.82 28.79
C TRP A 41 6.13 11.11 27.31
N SER A 42 5.79 10.01 26.63
CA SER A 42 5.73 9.86 25.19
C SER A 42 4.39 10.29 24.58
N TRP A 43 4.13 11.59 24.50
CA TRP A 43 3.04 12.16 23.70
C TRP A 43 3.30 12.03 22.18
N GLU A 44 4.56 11.90 21.75
CA GLU A 44 4.91 11.63 20.34
C GLU A 44 4.46 10.24 19.86
N ARG A 45 4.46 9.24 20.76
CA ARG A 45 3.87 7.92 20.46
C ARG A 45 2.35 7.99 20.36
N VAL A 46 1.70 8.89 21.11
CA VAL A 46 0.26 9.14 21.01
C VAL A 46 -0.07 9.93 19.74
N LEU A 47 0.73 10.92 19.33
CA LEU A 47 0.53 11.64 18.07
C LEU A 47 0.84 10.82 16.82
N LEU A 48 1.79 9.87 16.89
CA LEU A 48 2.02 8.89 15.82
C LEU A 48 0.96 7.77 15.81
N ALA A 49 0.41 7.40 16.98
CA ALA A 49 -0.70 6.45 17.10
C ALA A 49 -2.06 7.06 16.71
N VAL A 50 -2.20 8.38 16.81
CA VAL A 50 -3.33 9.19 16.33
C VAL A 50 -2.95 9.83 14.97
N ARG A 51 -2.24 9.08 14.12
CA ARG A 51 -2.40 9.28 12.67
C ARG A 51 -3.88 9.05 12.39
N PRO A 52 -4.66 10.04 11.91
CA PRO A 52 -6.04 9.82 11.56
C PRO A 52 -6.04 8.81 10.42
N ARG A 53 -6.25 7.53 10.76
CA ARG A 53 -6.28 6.46 9.78
C ARG A 53 -7.43 6.82 8.84
N ARG A 54 -7.17 6.78 7.54
CA ARG A 54 -8.16 6.88 6.43
C ARG A 54 -9.46 6.11 6.71
N GLU A 55 -9.39 5.11 7.60
CA GLU A 55 -10.49 4.36 8.24
C GLU A 55 -11.59 5.27 8.86
N TRP A 56 -11.25 6.44 9.41
CA TRP A 56 -12.21 7.39 9.99
C TRP A 56 -13.01 8.18 8.96
N LEU A 57 -12.70 8.10 7.66
CA LEU A 57 -13.47 8.74 6.58
C LEU A 57 -14.69 7.92 6.15
N CYS A 58 -14.72 6.61 6.45
CA CYS A 58 -15.89 5.78 6.19
C CYS A 58 -17.04 6.03 7.18
N LEU A 59 -16.70 6.48 8.39
CA LEU A 59 -17.66 6.82 9.45
C LEU A 59 -18.53 8.03 9.13
N PRO A 60 -18.02 9.19 8.68
CA PRO A 60 -18.86 10.33 8.30
C PRO A 60 -19.66 10.05 7.03
N ALA A 61 -19.13 9.30 6.07
CA ALA A 61 -19.90 8.88 4.89
C ALA A 61 -21.07 7.96 5.26
N ALA A 62 -20.84 6.98 6.15
CA ALA A 62 -21.90 6.11 6.67
C ALA A 62 -22.89 6.85 7.57
N LEU A 63 -22.41 7.82 8.37
CA LEU A 63 -23.24 8.66 9.23
C LEU A 63 -24.14 9.59 8.42
N VAL A 64 -23.63 10.20 7.34
CA VAL A 64 -24.42 11.04 6.43
C VAL A 64 -25.53 10.23 5.76
N VAL A 65 -25.23 9.00 5.31
CA VAL A 65 -26.24 8.09 4.73
C VAL A 65 -27.27 7.63 5.78
N ALA A 66 -26.85 7.37 7.02
CA ALA A 66 -27.73 6.97 8.11
C ALA A 66 -28.68 8.10 8.58
N VAL A 67 -28.18 9.34 8.65
CA VAL A 67 -28.94 10.50 9.11
C VAL A 67 -30.01 10.93 8.09
N LEU A 68 -29.76 10.75 6.78
CA LEU A 68 -30.78 11.02 5.76
C LEU A 68 -31.91 9.96 5.72
N GLY A 69 -31.68 8.72 6.16
CA GLY A 69 -32.62 7.61 5.95
C GLY A 69 -33.62 7.27 7.07
N LYS A 70 -33.41 7.75 8.31
CA LYS A 70 -34.20 7.35 9.51
C LYS A 70 -34.49 5.83 9.59
N SER A 71 -33.53 4.99 9.21
CA SER A 71 -33.67 3.53 9.21
C SER A 71 -32.40 2.87 9.74
N VAL A 72 -32.52 1.68 10.33
CA VAL A 72 -31.44 0.95 11.03
C VAL A 72 -30.61 0.09 10.06
N VAL A 73 -31.12 -0.15 8.85
CA VAL A 73 -30.50 -0.99 7.81
C VAL A 73 -29.14 -0.47 7.29
N PRO A 74 -28.94 0.86 7.07
CA PRO A 74 -27.62 1.42 6.72
C PRO A 74 -26.55 1.18 7.80
N LEU A 75 -26.98 1.01 9.05
CA LEU A 75 -26.09 0.79 10.19
C LEU A 75 -25.51 -0.63 10.19
N VAL A 76 -26.30 -1.63 9.77
CA VAL A 76 -25.84 -3.02 9.60
C VAL A 76 -24.93 -3.17 8.38
N VAL A 77 -25.28 -2.54 7.25
CA VAL A 77 -24.43 -2.53 6.04
C VAL A 77 -23.11 -1.80 6.32
N GLY A 78 -23.15 -0.66 7.02
CA GLY A 78 -21.96 0.05 7.48
C GLY A 78 -21.11 -0.79 8.44
N ALA A 79 -21.72 -1.50 9.39
CA ALA A 79 -21.01 -2.35 10.34
C ALA A 79 -20.26 -3.52 9.68
N VAL A 80 -20.76 -4.05 8.55
CA VAL A 80 -20.08 -5.11 7.76
C VAL A 80 -19.08 -4.52 6.77
N ALA A 81 -19.35 -3.34 6.21
CA ALA A 81 -18.45 -2.67 5.27
C ALA A 81 -17.16 -2.15 5.93
N VAL A 82 -17.24 -1.66 7.17
CA VAL A 82 -16.08 -1.15 7.92
C VAL A 82 -14.95 -2.17 8.08
N PRO A 83 -15.15 -3.41 8.58
CA PRO A 83 -14.09 -4.40 8.68
C PRO A 83 -13.55 -4.85 7.33
N LEU A 84 -14.38 -4.89 6.28
CA LEU A 84 -13.94 -5.22 4.92
C LEU A 84 -13.03 -4.15 4.33
N VAL A 85 -13.43 -2.87 4.42
CA VAL A 85 -12.62 -1.74 3.97
C VAL A 85 -11.34 -1.65 4.79
N ARG A 86 -11.41 -1.83 6.11
CA ARG A 86 -10.24 -1.87 7.00
C ARG A 86 -9.28 -2.98 6.61
N ARG A 87 -9.76 -4.21 6.39
CA ARG A 87 -8.93 -5.33 5.91
C ARG A 87 -8.32 -5.02 4.54
N ARG A 88 -9.04 -4.39 3.62
CA ARG A 88 -8.50 -3.99 2.31
C ARG A 88 -7.44 -2.89 2.43
N LEU A 89 -7.66 -1.87 3.26
CA LEU A 89 -6.69 -0.81 3.49
C LEU A 89 -5.42 -1.35 4.18
N GLN A 90 -5.57 -2.23 5.16
CA GLN A 90 -4.44 -2.91 5.80
C GLN A 90 -3.71 -3.82 4.81
N ALA A 91 -4.41 -4.55 3.96
CA ALA A 91 -3.79 -5.35 2.91
C ALA A 91 -3.03 -4.46 1.91
N ARG A 92 -3.56 -3.27 1.57
CA ARG A 92 -2.86 -2.29 0.73
C ARG A 92 -1.63 -1.70 1.41
N GLN A 93 -1.70 -1.38 2.70
CA GLN A 93 -0.55 -0.91 3.48
C GLN A 93 0.54 -1.98 3.53
N ARG A 94 0.17 -3.23 3.85
CA ARG A 94 1.10 -4.37 3.83
C ARG A 94 1.71 -4.59 2.45
N ARG A 95 0.94 -4.44 1.36
CA ARG A 95 1.49 -4.50 -0.01
C ARG A 95 2.50 -3.39 -0.25
N SER A 96 2.18 -2.16 0.13
CA SER A 96 3.11 -1.04 -0.02
C SER A 96 4.40 -1.24 0.77
N GLU A 97 4.33 -1.76 2.00
CA GLU A 97 5.52 -2.09 2.79
C GLU A 97 6.39 -3.16 2.12
N LYS A 98 5.75 -4.19 1.52
CA LYS A 98 6.45 -5.20 0.72
C LYS A 98 7.11 -4.59 -0.50
N ASP A 99 6.40 -3.73 -1.23
CA ASP A 99 6.92 -3.08 -2.43
C ASP A 99 8.13 -2.21 -2.08
N HIS A 100 8.06 -1.39 -1.03
CA HIS A 100 9.19 -0.59 -0.56
C HIS A 100 10.39 -1.45 -0.17
N ARG A 101 10.15 -2.61 0.46
CA ARG A 101 11.24 -3.54 0.79
C ARG A 101 11.86 -4.16 -0.46
N ALA A 102 11.05 -4.57 -1.42
CA ALA A 102 11.53 -5.12 -2.68
C ALA A 102 12.38 -4.09 -3.45
N GLU A 103 11.95 -2.82 -3.45
CA GLU A 103 12.73 -1.70 -3.98
C GLU A 103 14.04 -1.50 -3.23
N GLY A 104 14.01 -1.60 -1.90
CA GLY A 104 15.21 -1.59 -1.06
C GLY A 104 16.18 -2.72 -1.43
N VAL A 105 15.70 -3.93 -1.71
CA VAL A 105 16.54 -5.07 -2.10
C VAL A 105 17.21 -4.84 -3.46
N VAL A 106 16.49 -4.28 -4.43
CA VAL A 106 17.06 -3.88 -5.73
C VAL A 106 18.17 -2.84 -5.52
N ALA A 107 17.89 -1.80 -4.73
CA ALA A 107 18.88 -0.77 -4.43
C ALA A 107 20.08 -1.33 -3.65
N LEU A 108 19.88 -2.29 -2.75
CA LEU A 108 20.95 -2.99 -2.04
C LEU A 108 21.87 -3.73 -3.02
N CYS A 109 21.30 -4.46 -3.99
CA CYS A 109 22.10 -5.17 -4.99
C CYS A 109 22.96 -4.20 -5.80
N GLY A 110 22.39 -3.07 -6.23
CA GLY A 110 23.12 -2.04 -6.96
C GLY A 110 24.21 -1.36 -6.12
N ALA A 111 23.92 -1.02 -4.86
CA ALA A 111 24.91 -0.44 -3.95
C ALA A 111 26.09 -1.41 -3.72
N VAL A 112 25.81 -2.68 -3.40
CA VAL A 112 26.85 -3.69 -3.20
C VAL A 112 27.65 -3.93 -4.49
N ALA A 113 26.99 -3.99 -5.65
CA ALA A 113 27.68 -4.13 -6.94
C ALA A 113 28.58 -2.93 -7.25
N GLY A 114 28.14 -1.71 -6.91
CA GLY A 114 28.93 -0.48 -7.03
C GLY A 114 30.19 -0.51 -6.17
N GLU A 115 30.05 -0.82 -4.89
CA GLU A 115 31.18 -0.91 -3.95
C GLU A 115 32.18 -2.01 -4.33
N LEU A 116 31.69 -3.16 -4.82
CA LEU A 116 32.55 -4.24 -5.31
C LEU A 116 33.38 -3.81 -6.53
N ARG A 117 32.81 -3.02 -7.45
CA ARG A 117 33.56 -2.47 -8.60
C ARG A 117 34.57 -1.41 -8.18
N ALA A 118 34.30 -0.69 -7.09
CA ALA A 118 35.25 0.23 -6.48
C ALA A 118 36.41 -0.52 -5.77
N GLY A 119 36.38 -1.85 -5.71
CA GLY A 119 37.44 -2.69 -5.17
C GLY A 119 37.27 -3.06 -3.70
N LEU A 120 36.11 -2.78 -3.10
CA LEU A 120 35.84 -3.18 -1.71
C LEU A 120 35.64 -4.69 -1.58
N GLN A 121 36.02 -5.20 -0.41
CA GLN A 121 35.78 -6.61 -0.07
C GLN A 121 34.27 -6.87 0.07
N PRO A 122 33.75 -8.05 -0.35
CA PRO A 122 32.31 -8.36 -0.34
C PRO A 122 31.60 -8.10 1.00
N GLY A 123 32.24 -8.45 2.13
CA GLY A 123 31.67 -8.21 3.46
C GLY A 123 31.51 -6.71 3.77
N GLN A 124 32.48 -5.89 3.37
CA GLN A 124 32.43 -4.43 3.55
C GLN A 124 31.42 -3.77 2.60
N ALA A 125 31.38 -4.20 1.34
CA ALA A 125 30.39 -3.74 0.37
C ALA A 125 28.96 -4.01 0.85
N LEU A 126 28.70 -5.21 1.41
CA LEU A 126 27.41 -5.55 2.01
C LEU A 126 27.07 -4.69 3.23
N LEU A 127 28.04 -4.44 4.11
CA LEU A 127 27.85 -3.55 5.27
C LEU A 127 27.51 -2.12 4.85
N PHE A 128 28.13 -1.62 3.78
CA PHE A 128 27.87 -0.29 3.25
C PHE A 128 26.48 -0.20 2.62
N GLY A 129 26.16 -1.10 1.67
CA GLY A 129 24.87 -1.12 1.01
C GLY A 129 23.69 -1.31 1.98
N ALA A 130 23.87 -2.13 3.02
CA ALA A 130 22.83 -2.36 4.03
C ALA A 130 22.47 -1.09 4.80
N ARG A 131 23.46 -0.25 5.14
CA ARG A 131 23.25 1.02 5.85
C ARG A 131 22.46 2.02 5.02
N GLU A 132 22.60 1.99 3.70
CA GLU A 132 21.96 2.95 2.80
C GLU A 132 20.48 2.60 2.52
N THR A 133 20.15 1.31 2.41
CA THR A 133 18.84 0.87 1.88
C THR A 133 17.87 0.29 2.90
N LYS A 134 18.31 -0.10 4.11
CA LYS A 134 17.47 -0.77 5.14
C LYS A 134 16.67 -1.98 4.61
N ALA A 135 17.17 -2.63 3.56
CA ALA A 135 16.46 -3.68 2.83
C ALA A 135 16.35 -5.01 3.60
N LEU A 136 17.24 -5.22 4.57
CA LEU A 136 17.38 -6.48 5.31
C LEU A 136 16.36 -6.65 6.45
N GLY A 137 15.65 -5.58 6.83
CA GLY A 137 14.57 -5.62 7.82
C GLY A 137 15.01 -6.23 9.15
N GLU A 138 14.21 -7.17 9.67
CA GLU A 138 14.50 -7.83 10.95
C GLU A 138 15.75 -8.73 10.90
N GLY A 139 16.22 -9.08 9.70
CA GLY A 139 17.38 -9.96 9.48
C GLY A 139 18.71 -9.21 9.39
N GLU A 140 18.68 -7.87 9.41
CA GLU A 140 19.85 -7.01 9.21
C GLU A 140 20.98 -7.35 10.18
N ALA A 141 20.69 -7.45 11.48
CA ALA A 141 21.70 -7.75 12.49
C ALA A 141 22.40 -9.09 12.24
N ALA A 142 21.66 -10.12 11.84
CA ALA A 142 22.22 -11.45 11.56
C ALA A 142 23.11 -11.45 10.31
N VAL A 143 22.67 -10.78 9.24
CA VAL A 143 23.42 -10.66 7.98
C VAL A 143 24.71 -9.86 8.18
N LEU A 144 24.64 -8.72 8.87
CA LEU A 144 25.81 -7.88 9.13
C LEU A 144 26.79 -8.56 10.11
N ALA A 145 26.29 -9.30 11.10
CA ALA A 145 27.14 -10.10 11.99
C ALA A 145 27.88 -11.19 11.20
N ALA A 146 27.17 -11.93 10.33
CA ALA A 146 27.79 -12.93 9.47
C ALA A 146 28.88 -12.29 8.58
N ALA A 147 28.61 -11.13 7.97
CA ALA A 147 29.57 -10.44 7.12
C ALA A 147 30.81 -9.92 7.89
N ARG A 148 30.63 -9.48 9.14
CA ARG A 148 31.70 -8.89 9.96
C ARG A 148 32.59 -9.95 10.64
N PHE A 149 32.01 -11.07 11.05
CA PHE A 149 32.69 -12.12 11.81
C PHE A 149 33.04 -13.35 10.98
N GLY A 150 32.86 -13.29 9.65
CA GLY A 150 33.20 -14.40 8.74
C GLY A 150 32.24 -15.60 8.85
N GLY A 151 30.99 -15.36 9.24
CA GLY A 151 29.93 -16.37 9.25
C GLY A 151 29.31 -16.60 7.87
N ASP A 152 28.32 -17.50 7.81
CA ASP A 152 27.60 -17.78 6.56
C ASP A 152 26.61 -16.65 6.19
N VAL A 153 27.11 -15.71 5.39
CA VAL A 153 26.32 -14.59 4.85
C VAL A 153 25.19 -15.08 3.94
N ALA A 154 25.41 -16.15 3.17
CA ALA A 154 24.42 -16.65 2.23
C ALA A 154 23.22 -17.27 2.95
N ASP A 155 23.45 -18.00 4.05
CA ASP A 155 22.38 -18.52 4.90
C ASP A 155 21.63 -17.41 5.64
N ALA A 156 22.34 -16.40 6.16
CA ALA A 156 21.71 -15.25 6.79
C ALA A 156 20.80 -14.48 5.81
N LEU A 157 21.25 -14.28 4.57
CA LEU A 157 20.46 -13.66 3.51
C LEU A 157 19.23 -14.52 3.12
N ARG A 158 19.38 -15.86 3.05
CA ARG A 158 18.25 -16.78 2.81
C ARG A 158 17.23 -16.76 3.95
N ALA A 159 17.67 -16.60 5.20
CA ALA A 159 16.77 -16.41 6.33
C ALA A 159 16.02 -15.07 6.23
N ALA A 160 16.72 -13.98 5.90
CA ALA A 160 16.12 -12.68 5.69
C ALA A 160 15.12 -12.67 4.50
N ALA A 161 15.37 -13.46 3.46
CA ALA A 161 14.50 -13.59 2.29
C ALA A 161 13.11 -14.17 2.60
N ARG A 162 12.90 -14.79 3.76
CA ARG A 162 11.58 -15.29 4.20
C ARG A 162 10.63 -14.16 4.61
N GLN A 163 11.15 -12.96 4.81
CA GLN A 163 10.33 -11.80 5.12
C GLN A 163 9.58 -11.34 3.86
N PRO A 164 8.32 -10.92 3.99
CA PRO A 164 7.52 -10.49 2.85
C PRO A 164 8.12 -9.23 2.21
N GLY A 165 8.30 -9.24 0.89
CA GLY A 165 8.96 -8.16 0.14
C GLY A 165 10.49 -8.26 0.13
N ALA A 166 11.08 -9.27 0.77
CA ALA A 166 12.54 -9.50 0.80
C ALA A 166 12.97 -10.67 -0.11
N GLU A 167 12.08 -11.18 -0.98
CA GLU A 167 12.29 -12.42 -1.72
C GLU A 167 13.53 -12.36 -2.62
N GLY A 168 13.86 -11.17 -3.15
CA GLY A 168 15.08 -10.93 -3.94
C GLY A 168 16.40 -11.20 -3.20
N LEU A 169 16.40 -11.20 -1.86
CA LEU A 169 17.58 -11.56 -1.05
C LEU A 169 17.98 -13.02 -1.23
N ALA A 170 17.04 -13.90 -1.63
CA ALA A 170 17.37 -15.28 -1.97
C ALA A 170 18.26 -15.36 -3.22
N GLY A 171 18.01 -14.49 -4.21
CA GLY A 171 18.86 -14.32 -5.38
C GLY A 171 20.24 -13.79 -5.01
N LEU A 172 20.30 -12.76 -4.14
CA LEU A 172 21.55 -12.20 -3.63
C LEU A 172 22.38 -13.27 -2.90
N ALA A 173 21.73 -14.10 -2.08
CA ALA A 173 22.37 -15.22 -1.40
C ALA A 173 22.89 -16.31 -2.35
N ALA A 174 22.19 -16.56 -3.45
CA ALA A 174 22.64 -17.49 -4.48
C ALA A 174 23.86 -16.94 -5.22
N CYS A 175 23.83 -15.67 -5.64
CA CYS A 175 24.98 -14.99 -6.24
C CYS A 175 26.19 -14.97 -5.31
N TRP A 176 25.98 -14.70 -4.02
CA TRP A 176 27.03 -14.72 -2.99
C TRP A 176 27.69 -16.09 -2.90
N ARG A 177 26.89 -17.16 -2.72
CA ARG A 177 27.41 -18.52 -2.59
C ARG A 177 28.17 -18.96 -3.84
N VAL A 178 27.61 -18.72 -5.03
CA VAL A 178 28.31 -19.02 -6.29
C VAL A 178 29.63 -18.25 -6.40
N ALA A 179 29.65 -16.96 -6.09
CA ALA A 179 30.88 -16.16 -6.18
C ALA A 179 31.96 -16.62 -5.19
N VAL A 180 31.58 -16.98 -3.97
CA VAL A 180 32.50 -17.50 -2.95
C VAL A 180 33.03 -18.89 -3.32
N ASP A 181 32.16 -19.78 -3.81
CA ASP A 181 32.53 -21.17 -4.10
C ASP A 181 33.31 -21.33 -5.43
N SER A 182 33.05 -20.46 -6.41
CA SER A 182 33.60 -20.58 -7.77
C SER A 182 34.55 -19.45 -8.20
N GLY A 183 34.75 -18.43 -7.35
CA GLY A 183 35.56 -17.26 -7.68
C GLY A 183 34.96 -16.35 -8.76
N ALA A 184 33.71 -16.60 -9.17
CA ALA A 184 33.00 -15.79 -10.15
C ALA A 184 32.78 -14.35 -9.64
N GLY A 185 32.81 -13.37 -10.55
CA GLY A 185 32.64 -11.96 -10.20
C GLY A 185 31.27 -11.67 -9.58
N LEU A 186 31.23 -11.52 -8.25
CA LEU A 186 29.99 -11.23 -7.50
C LEU A 186 29.27 -9.99 -8.05
N ALA A 187 30.01 -8.92 -8.36
CA ALA A 187 29.45 -7.68 -8.91
C ALA A 187 28.60 -7.94 -10.17
N ALA A 188 29.12 -8.71 -11.13
CA ALA A 188 28.41 -9.02 -12.37
C ALA A 188 27.18 -9.94 -12.14
N GLY A 189 27.20 -10.76 -11.09
CA GLY A 189 26.03 -11.53 -10.67
C GLY A 189 24.95 -10.62 -10.09
N LEU A 190 25.34 -9.66 -9.24
CA LEU A 190 24.42 -8.70 -8.62
C LEU A 190 23.82 -7.73 -9.63
N ASP A 191 24.56 -7.31 -10.64
CA ASP A 191 24.02 -6.48 -11.73
C ASP A 191 22.94 -7.21 -12.52
N ARG A 192 23.15 -8.50 -12.81
CA ARG A 192 22.15 -9.32 -13.50
C ARG A 192 20.93 -9.54 -12.63
N LEU A 193 21.13 -9.77 -11.34
CA LEU A 193 20.03 -9.90 -10.38
C LEU A 193 19.24 -8.58 -10.27
N GLU A 194 19.92 -7.45 -10.14
CA GLU A 194 19.30 -6.13 -10.09
C GLU A 194 18.50 -5.85 -11.37
N ALA A 195 19.09 -6.10 -12.54
CA ALA A 195 18.42 -5.95 -13.82
C ALA A 195 17.20 -6.87 -13.95
N ALA A 196 17.31 -8.13 -13.51
CA ALA A 196 16.19 -9.07 -13.51
C ALA A 196 15.05 -8.61 -12.59
N LEU A 197 15.35 -8.16 -11.37
CA LEU A 197 14.36 -7.67 -10.42
C LEU A 197 13.70 -6.36 -10.91
N ARG A 198 14.46 -5.46 -11.57
CA ARG A 198 13.92 -4.25 -12.20
C ARG A 198 13.01 -4.60 -13.38
N ALA A 199 13.43 -5.53 -14.24
CA ALA A 199 12.63 -5.98 -15.39
C ALA A 199 11.30 -6.61 -14.94
N GLU A 200 11.32 -7.45 -13.91
CA GLU A 200 10.10 -8.03 -13.34
C GLU A 200 9.16 -6.94 -12.78
N ARG A 201 9.71 -5.93 -12.11
CA ARG A 201 8.93 -4.78 -11.61
C ARG A 201 8.30 -3.99 -12.76
N ASP A 202 9.06 -3.71 -13.81
CA ASP A 202 8.58 -2.91 -14.93
C ASP A 202 7.54 -3.68 -15.75
N GLN A 203 7.70 -4.99 -15.94
CA GLN A 203 6.65 -5.85 -16.50
C GLN A 203 5.35 -5.76 -15.70
N ARG A 204 5.40 -5.84 -14.37
CA ARG A 204 4.21 -5.70 -13.51
C ARG A 204 3.55 -4.33 -13.66
N LYS A 205 4.34 -3.25 -13.78
CA LYS A 205 3.81 -1.90 -14.01
C LYS A 205 3.17 -1.77 -15.38
N ASP A 206 3.76 -2.35 -16.41
CA ASP A 206 3.24 -2.32 -17.78
C ASP A 206 1.93 -3.10 -17.86
N LEU A 207 1.84 -4.26 -17.22
CA LEU A 207 0.58 -5.01 -17.08
C LEU A 207 -0.48 -4.17 -16.34
N ALA A 208 -0.12 -3.53 -15.22
CA ALA A 208 -1.04 -2.68 -14.49
C ALA A 208 -1.53 -1.49 -15.34
N SER A 209 -0.65 -0.90 -16.17
CA SER A 209 -0.98 0.17 -17.11
C SER A 209 -1.95 -0.31 -18.20
N GLN A 210 -1.68 -1.46 -18.80
CA GLN A 210 -2.56 -2.08 -19.80
C GLN A 210 -3.95 -2.38 -19.23
N LEU A 211 -4.01 -2.83 -17.97
CA LEU A 211 -5.26 -3.13 -17.29
C LEU A 211 -6.01 -1.88 -16.80
N ALA A 212 -5.39 -0.71 -16.75
CA ALA A 212 -6.05 0.52 -16.32
C ALA A 212 -7.23 0.90 -17.24
N GLY A 213 -7.11 0.62 -18.55
CA GLY A 213 -8.18 0.80 -19.52
C GLY A 213 -9.37 -0.13 -19.23
N ALA A 214 -9.11 -1.42 -19.01
CA ALA A 214 -10.13 -2.39 -18.64
C ALA A 214 -10.81 -2.06 -17.29
N TRP A 215 -10.04 -1.56 -16.32
CA TRP A 215 -10.60 -1.15 -15.02
C TRP A 215 -11.48 0.09 -15.12
N SER A 216 -11.23 0.99 -16.08
CA SER A 216 -12.03 2.20 -16.27
C SER A 216 -13.47 1.87 -16.67
N THR A 217 -13.68 0.87 -17.55
CA THR A 217 -15.02 0.42 -17.93
C THR A 217 -15.72 -0.33 -16.80
N VAL A 218 -14.99 -1.17 -16.06
CA VAL A 218 -15.52 -1.84 -14.86
C VAL A 218 -15.96 -0.80 -13.82
N MET A 219 -15.18 0.26 -13.60
CA MET A 219 -15.55 1.35 -12.69
C MET A 219 -16.74 2.16 -13.20
N LEU A 220 -16.85 2.41 -14.51
CA LEU A 220 -18.01 3.07 -15.10
C LEU A 220 -19.29 2.26 -14.87
N LEU A 221 -19.25 0.95 -15.13
CA LEU A 221 -20.37 0.04 -14.93
C LEU A 221 -20.73 -0.11 -13.45
N ALA A 222 -19.73 -0.17 -12.56
CA ALA A 222 -19.96 -0.22 -11.11
C ALA A 222 -20.54 1.09 -10.56
N LEU A 223 -20.30 2.23 -11.20
CA LEU A 223 -20.86 3.51 -10.79
C LEU A 223 -22.29 3.74 -11.32
N LEU A 224 -22.72 2.97 -12.31
CA LEU A 224 -24.03 3.11 -12.96
C LEU A 224 -25.22 3.00 -11.98
N PRO A 225 -25.25 2.06 -11.02
CA PRO A 225 -26.34 1.98 -10.03
C PRO A 225 -26.43 3.23 -9.16
N VAL A 226 -25.28 3.81 -8.79
CA VAL A 226 -25.21 5.04 -7.98
C VAL A 226 -25.76 6.22 -8.78
N ALA A 227 -25.38 6.34 -10.05
CA ALA A 227 -25.91 7.36 -10.95
C ALA A 227 -27.43 7.22 -11.14
N GLY A 228 -27.92 5.98 -11.31
CA GLY A 228 -29.35 5.68 -11.45
C GLY A 228 -30.16 6.06 -10.20
N LEU A 229 -29.65 5.74 -9.00
CA LEU A 229 -30.27 6.16 -7.74
C LEU A 229 -30.31 7.69 -7.60
N GLY A 230 -29.23 8.38 -7.97
CA GLY A 230 -29.16 9.84 -7.97
C GLY A 230 -30.18 10.48 -8.92
N MET A 231 -30.34 9.92 -10.12
CA MET A 231 -31.33 10.39 -11.10
C MET A 231 -32.77 10.15 -10.62
N GLY A 232 -33.05 8.99 -10.02
CA GLY A 232 -34.36 8.68 -9.43
C GLY A 232 -34.74 9.65 -8.30
N TRP A 233 -33.78 10.01 -7.44
CA TRP A 233 -33.97 11.01 -6.40
C TRP A 233 -34.24 12.42 -6.97
N ALA A 234 -33.52 12.82 -8.02
CA ALA A 234 -33.72 14.11 -8.69
C ALA A 234 -35.10 14.23 -9.36
N LEU A 235 -35.67 13.11 -9.82
CA LEU A 235 -37.02 13.03 -10.37
C LEU A 235 -38.13 13.06 -9.31
N GLY A 236 -37.77 13.14 -8.02
CA GLY A 236 -38.73 13.20 -6.91
C GLY A 236 -39.31 11.84 -6.53
N ALA A 237 -38.83 10.73 -7.12
CA ALA A 237 -39.00 9.44 -6.47
C ALA A 237 -38.21 9.51 -5.16
N ASP A 238 -38.73 8.94 -4.08
CA ASP A 238 -37.96 8.74 -2.85
C ASP A 238 -37.44 7.30 -2.81
N PRO A 239 -36.47 6.92 -3.69
CA PRO A 239 -36.03 5.54 -3.82
C PRO A 239 -35.41 5.05 -2.52
N LEU A 240 -34.79 5.94 -1.74
CA LEU A 240 -34.20 5.61 -0.45
C LEU A 240 -35.27 5.19 0.56
N ALA A 241 -36.41 5.89 0.61
CA ALA A 241 -37.51 5.48 1.47
C ALA A 241 -38.04 4.09 1.10
N VAL A 242 -38.23 3.81 -0.19
CA VAL A 242 -38.71 2.49 -0.65
C VAL A 242 -37.66 1.39 -0.40
N LEU A 243 -36.38 1.63 -0.71
CA LEU A 243 -35.30 0.66 -0.53
C LEU A 243 -35.11 0.26 0.93
N PHE A 244 -35.20 1.23 1.85
CA PHE A 244 -34.90 1.01 3.28
C PHE A 244 -36.11 0.69 4.15
N HIS A 245 -37.34 0.98 3.70
CA HIS A 245 -38.56 0.74 4.49
C HIS A 245 -39.49 -0.34 3.90
N THR A 246 -39.20 -0.89 2.71
CA THR A 246 -39.97 -2.02 2.15
C THR A 246 -39.15 -3.30 2.12
N SER A 247 -39.79 -4.45 2.41
CA SER A 247 -39.14 -5.76 2.35
C SER A 247 -38.63 -6.10 0.94
N GLY A 248 -39.38 -5.73 -0.10
CA GLY A 248 -38.96 -5.86 -1.51
C GLY A 248 -37.74 -5.00 -1.85
N GLY A 249 -37.68 -3.77 -1.34
CA GLY A 249 -36.54 -2.87 -1.50
C GLY A 249 -35.26 -3.42 -0.87
N ILE A 250 -35.36 -3.98 0.35
CA ILE A 250 -34.23 -4.61 1.05
C ILE A 250 -33.75 -5.85 0.29
N ALA A 251 -34.67 -6.71 -0.18
CA ALA A 251 -34.31 -7.88 -0.98
C ALA A 251 -33.58 -7.49 -2.28
N CYS A 252 -34.05 -6.45 -2.96
CA CYS A 252 -33.40 -5.92 -4.17
C CYS A 252 -32.00 -5.33 -3.87
N LEU A 253 -31.85 -4.57 -2.77
CA LEU A 253 -30.57 -4.02 -2.33
C LEU A 253 -29.54 -5.12 -2.06
N VAL A 254 -29.94 -6.17 -1.32
CA VAL A 254 -29.08 -7.31 -1.01
C VAL A 254 -28.70 -8.05 -2.28
N ALA A 255 -29.66 -8.36 -3.15
CA ALA A 255 -29.41 -9.07 -4.40
C ALA A 255 -28.47 -8.27 -5.33
N GLY A 256 -28.74 -6.97 -5.53
CA GLY A 256 -27.91 -6.09 -6.34
C GLY A 256 -26.49 -5.95 -5.81
N GLY A 257 -26.35 -5.75 -4.49
CA GLY A 257 -25.04 -5.65 -3.85
C GLY A 257 -24.24 -6.95 -3.93
N LEU A 258 -24.89 -8.11 -3.83
CA LEU A 258 -24.24 -9.41 -4.00
C LEU A 258 -23.79 -9.62 -5.45
N LEU A 259 -24.62 -9.26 -6.44
CA LEU A 259 -24.25 -9.35 -7.86
C LEU A 259 -23.06 -8.44 -8.19
N GLU A 260 -23.08 -7.20 -7.71
CA GLU A 260 -22.00 -6.24 -7.93
C GLU A 260 -20.71 -6.70 -7.26
N ALA A 261 -20.80 -7.19 -6.01
CA ALA A 261 -19.65 -7.75 -5.29
C ALA A 261 -19.07 -8.98 -6.01
N ALA A 262 -19.93 -9.87 -6.53
CA ALA A 262 -19.51 -11.02 -7.32
C ALA A 262 -18.82 -10.60 -8.63
N GLY A 263 -19.37 -9.60 -9.34
CA GLY A 263 -18.77 -9.03 -10.54
C GLY A 263 -17.38 -8.43 -10.29
N LEU A 264 -17.23 -7.61 -9.25
CA LEU A 264 -15.94 -7.03 -8.86
C LEU A 264 -14.94 -8.09 -8.37
N PHE A 265 -15.43 -9.12 -7.67
CA PHE A 265 -14.59 -10.24 -7.23
C PHE A 265 -14.06 -11.03 -8.43
N TRP A 266 -14.92 -11.33 -9.39
CA TRP A 266 -14.57 -12.08 -10.60
C TRP A 266 -13.60 -11.29 -11.49
N ALA A 267 -13.88 -10.01 -11.75
CA ALA A 267 -12.98 -9.13 -12.49
C ALA A 267 -11.60 -9.04 -11.80
N GLY A 268 -11.58 -8.88 -10.47
CA GLY A 268 -10.34 -8.86 -9.70
C GLY A 268 -9.62 -10.22 -9.62
N ARG A 269 -10.30 -11.33 -9.89
CA ARG A 269 -9.70 -12.67 -10.01
C ARG A 269 -9.06 -12.86 -11.39
N ILE A 270 -9.72 -12.42 -12.46
CA ILE A 270 -9.18 -12.50 -13.83
C ILE A 270 -7.87 -11.71 -13.92
N VAL A 271 -7.84 -10.50 -13.36
CA VAL A 271 -6.64 -9.67 -13.32
C VAL A 271 -5.50 -10.36 -12.58
N ARG A 272 -5.78 -10.93 -11.39
CA ARG A 272 -4.75 -11.65 -10.63
C ARG A 272 -4.24 -12.89 -11.36
N ALA A 273 -5.11 -13.61 -12.05
CA ALA A 273 -4.70 -14.75 -12.87
C ALA A 273 -3.83 -14.32 -14.07
N GLY A 274 -4.07 -13.14 -14.64
CA GLY A 274 -3.23 -12.56 -15.69
C GLY A 274 -1.91 -11.97 -15.20
N GLU A 275 -1.80 -11.61 -13.92
CA GLU A 275 -0.53 -11.20 -13.28
C GLU A 275 0.39 -12.40 -12.96
N GLU A 276 -0.18 -13.61 -12.86
CA GLU A 276 0.52 -14.85 -12.48
C GLU A 276 0.89 -15.77 -13.67
N ALA A 277 0.40 -15.48 -14.88
CA ALA A 277 0.55 -16.28 -16.10
C ALA A 277 1.60 -15.71 -17.07
#